data_AF-A0A1F7G0K3-F1
#
_entry.id   AF-A0A1F7G0K3-F1
#
_cell.length_a   1.000
_cell.length_b   1.000
_cell.length_c   1.000
_cell.angle_alpha   90.00
_cell.angle_beta   90.00
_cell.angle_gamma   90.00
#
_symmetry.space_group_name_H-M   'P 1'
#
loop_
_entity.id
_entity.type
_entity.pdbx_description
1 polymer ?
#
loop_
_entity_poly.entity_id
_entity_poly.type
_entity_poly.pdbx_seq_one_letter_code
_entity_poly.pdbx_strand_id
1 'polypeptide(L)'
;MARATVSVRFISLEEVPPDFSIEVTRATNTQNRIERRDFVSLDPEQERLRTELVLDGIDYVYKSGDKTPQPDVGLDLSEATVALACSSPDVPFSVQAKREIGKLWEDISRAPYRALFNPSVTGRRMWSLVKLLRAIEQQLAIERASMTGRDAMFAIHGNRFITYQVFKRLPLSRIGLPGTKMEELDRQARQ
;
A
#
# COMPACT_ATOMS: atom_id res chain seq x y z
N MET A 1 -15.11 32.31 -18.22
CA MET A 1 -15.72 31.80 -16.96
C MET A 1 -16.10 30.34 -17.18
N ALA A 2 -15.52 29.41 -16.43
CA ALA A 2 -15.89 27.99 -16.53
C ALA A 2 -17.21 27.76 -15.77
N ARG A 3 -18.17 27.08 -16.42
CA ARG A 3 -19.43 26.65 -15.80
C ARG A 3 -19.31 25.18 -15.43
N ALA A 4 -19.51 24.85 -14.16
CA ALA A 4 -19.60 23.49 -13.67
C ALA A 4 -21.07 23.16 -13.35
N THR A 5 -21.53 21.98 -13.77
CA THR A 5 -22.85 21.45 -13.45
C THR A 5 -22.72 20.49 -12.26
N VAL A 6 -23.56 20.69 -11.24
CA VAL A 6 -23.62 19.85 -10.05
C VAL A 6 -24.99 19.17 -9.99
N SER A 7 -25.01 17.86 -9.75
CA SER A 7 -26.25 17.13 -9.47
C SER A 7 -26.64 17.34 -8.01
N VAL A 8 -27.85 17.83 -7.77
CA VAL A 8 -28.41 18.01 -6.42
C VAL A 8 -29.63 17.11 -6.28
N ARG A 9 -29.73 16.37 -5.17
CA ARG A 9 -30.86 15.50 -4.84
C ARG A 9 -31.50 15.96 -3.54
N PHE A 10 -32.81 16.15 -3.55
CA PHE A 10 -33.62 16.41 -2.37
C PHE A 10 -34.31 15.13 -1.94
N ILE A 11 -34.33 14.85 -0.64
CA ILE A 11 -35.00 13.68 -0.06
C ILE A 11 -35.91 14.22 1.05
N SER A 12 -37.22 13.98 0.93
CA SER A 12 -38.18 14.37 1.97
C SER A 12 -38.02 13.47 3.19
N LEU A 13 -38.14 14.06 4.38
CA LEU A 13 -38.10 13.36 5.67
C LEU A 13 -39.48 13.26 6.34
N GLU A 14 -40.55 13.61 5.62
CA GLU A 14 -41.92 13.42 6.12
C GLU A 14 -42.29 11.93 6.15
N GLU A 15 -42.93 11.50 7.25
CA GLU A 15 -43.44 10.13 7.47
C GLU A 15 -42.43 8.98 7.34
N VAL A 16 -41.13 9.25 7.42
CA VAL A 16 -40.10 8.20 7.37
C VAL A 16 -39.70 7.68 8.75
N PRO A 17 -39.27 6.39 8.83
CA PRO A 17 -38.76 5.81 10.07
C PRO A 17 -37.61 6.63 10.68
N PRO A 18 -37.41 6.60 12.01
CA PRO A 18 -36.35 7.35 12.69
C PRO A 18 -34.94 7.10 12.12
N ASP A 19 -34.70 5.91 11.58
CA ASP A 19 -33.40 5.47 11.06
C ASP A 19 -33.23 5.69 9.54
N PHE A 20 -34.23 6.23 8.83
CA PHE A 20 -34.19 6.37 7.37
C PHE A 20 -33.02 7.25 6.90
N SER A 21 -32.70 8.32 7.63
CA SER A 21 -31.55 9.17 7.34
C SER A 21 -30.22 8.40 7.44
N ILE A 22 -30.12 7.46 8.40
CA ILE A 22 -28.97 6.58 8.58
C ILE A 22 -28.90 5.56 7.45
N GLU A 23 -30.04 4.97 7.05
CA GLU A 23 -30.09 4.03 5.93
C GLU A 23 -29.75 4.68 4.60
N VAL A 24 -30.27 5.88 4.33
CA VAL A 24 -29.92 6.69 3.15
C VAL A 24 -28.43 7.05 3.19
N THR A 25 -27.89 7.45 4.35
CA THR A 25 -26.46 7.73 4.50
C THR A 25 -25.61 6.48 4.26
N ARG A 26 -26.04 5.32 4.76
CA ARG A 26 -25.36 4.03 4.58
C ARG A 26 -25.44 3.57 3.12
N ALA A 27 -26.60 3.64 2.49
CA ALA A 27 -26.82 3.26 1.10
C ALA A 27 -26.06 4.20 0.15
N THR A 28 -26.05 5.51 0.44
CA THR A 28 -25.28 6.50 -0.33
C THR A 28 -23.78 6.29 -0.15
N ASN A 29 -23.28 5.99 1.06
CA ASN A 29 -21.89 5.54 1.26
C ASN A 29 -21.60 4.16 0.64
N THR A 30 -22.60 3.32 0.41
CA THR A 30 -22.41 2.03 -0.28
C THR A 30 -22.28 2.23 -1.78
N GLN A 31 -23.00 3.21 -2.34
CA GLN A 31 -22.96 3.60 -3.76
C GLN A 31 -21.79 4.53 -4.10
N ASN A 32 -21.46 5.46 -3.20
CA ASN A 32 -20.31 6.37 -3.24
C ASN A 32 -19.36 5.98 -2.10
N ARG A 33 -18.87 4.74 -2.11
CA ARG A 33 -17.88 4.31 -1.11
C ARG A 33 -16.62 5.12 -1.34
N ILE A 34 -16.51 6.27 -0.68
CA ILE A 34 -15.26 7.01 -0.58
C ILE A 34 -14.34 6.06 0.17
N GLU A 35 -13.52 5.35 -0.59
CA GLU A 35 -12.59 4.41 -0.01
C GLU A 35 -11.56 5.22 0.76
N ARG A 36 -11.00 4.68 1.85
CA ARG A 36 -9.90 5.35 2.55
C ARG A 36 -8.74 5.69 1.59
N ARG A 37 -8.63 4.92 0.50
CA ARG A 37 -7.76 5.14 -0.66
C ARG A 37 -8.04 6.43 -1.44
N ASP A 38 -9.28 6.92 -1.50
CA ASP A 38 -9.63 8.14 -2.23
C ASP A 38 -9.01 9.38 -1.59
N PHE A 39 -8.85 9.40 -0.26
CA PHE A 39 -8.12 10.47 0.42
C PHE A 39 -6.63 10.45 0.07
N VAL A 40 -6.03 9.28 -0.12
CA VAL A 40 -4.63 9.15 -0.56
C VAL A 40 -4.41 9.81 -1.91
N SER A 41 -5.43 9.83 -2.78
CA SER A 41 -5.33 10.48 -4.08
C SER A 41 -5.07 11.99 -4.02
N LEU A 42 -5.34 12.61 -2.87
CA LEU A 42 -5.19 14.05 -2.62
C LEU A 42 -3.82 14.43 -2.07
N ASP A 43 -2.98 13.45 -1.71
CA ASP A 43 -1.67 13.73 -1.13
C ASP A 43 -0.63 14.09 -2.21
N PRO A 44 -0.02 15.29 -2.15
CA PRO A 44 1.03 15.69 -3.10
C PRO A 44 2.24 14.76 -3.10
N GLU A 45 2.55 14.08 -1.99
CA GLU A 45 3.66 13.12 -1.95
C GLU A 45 3.42 11.92 -2.89
N GLN A 46 2.17 11.51 -3.09
CA GLN A 46 1.84 10.41 -4.00
C GLN A 46 2.06 10.80 -5.47
N GLU A 47 1.67 12.02 -5.84
CA GLU A 47 1.93 12.52 -7.20
C GLU A 47 3.43 12.75 -7.44
N ARG A 48 4.17 13.22 -6.42
CA ARG A 48 5.64 13.33 -6.49
C ARG A 48 6.26 11.96 -6.75
N LEU A 49 5.91 10.95 -5.96
CA LEU A 49 6.42 9.58 -6.11
C LEU A 49 6.07 8.99 -7.48
N ARG A 50 4.84 9.20 -7.96
CA ARG A 50 4.42 8.79 -9.32
C ARG A 50 5.27 9.46 -10.39
N THR A 51 5.52 10.75 -10.26
CA THR A 51 6.34 11.50 -11.21
C THR A 51 7.79 11.03 -11.20
N GLU A 52 8.38 10.74 -10.04
CA GLU A 52 9.72 10.17 -9.95
C GLU A 52 9.81 8.79 -10.63
N LEU A 53 8.81 7.95 -10.40
CA LEU A 53 8.79 6.58 -10.94
C LEU A 53 8.56 6.53 -12.44
N VAL A 54 7.71 7.40 -12.99
CA VAL A 54 7.46 7.41 -14.44
C VAL A 54 8.71 7.84 -15.23
N LEU A 55 9.58 8.68 -14.63
CA LEU A 55 10.88 9.03 -15.23
C LEU A 55 11.84 7.83 -15.29
N ASP A 56 11.71 6.90 -14.35
CA ASP A 56 12.43 5.62 -14.32
C ASP A 56 11.67 4.52 -15.11
N GLY A 57 10.58 4.85 -15.82
CA GLY A 57 9.78 3.93 -16.63
C GLY A 57 8.88 2.97 -15.83
N ILE A 58 8.53 3.34 -14.59
CA ILE A 58 7.77 2.51 -13.66
C ILE A 58 6.37 3.11 -13.46
N ASP A 59 5.34 2.32 -13.71
CA ASP A 59 3.95 2.72 -13.50
C ASP A 59 3.56 2.62 -12.02
N TYR A 60 3.16 3.74 -11.42
CA TYR A 60 2.64 3.78 -10.05
C TYR A 60 1.16 4.15 -10.02
N VAL A 61 0.34 3.20 -9.55
CA VAL A 61 -1.11 3.35 -9.46
C VAL A 61 -1.56 3.52 -8.00
N TYR A 62 -1.89 4.76 -7.64
CA TYR A 62 -2.37 5.09 -6.29
C TYR A 62 -3.85 5.45 -6.20
N LYS A 63 -4.45 5.91 -7.29
CA LYS A 63 -5.87 6.29 -7.36
C LYS A 63 -6.77 5.06 -7.44
N SER A 64 -7.98 5.18 -6.89
CA SER A 64 -9.00 4.14 -6.99
C SER A 64 -9.54 4.04 -8.42
N GLY A 65 -9.86 2.83 -8.87
CA GLY A 65 -10.43 2.58 -10.20
C GLY A 65 -9.41 2.45 -11.34
N ASP A 66 -8.15 2.84 -11.11
CA ASP A 66 -7.06 2.60 -12.06
C ASP A 66 -6.70 1.11 -12.10
N LYS A 67 -6.30 0.64 -13.29
CA LYS A 67 -5.90 -0.76 -13.49
C LYS A 67 -4.53 -1.00 -12.85
N THR A 68 -4.43 -1.99 -11.95
CA THR A 68 -3.15 -2.41 -11.39
C THR A 68 -2.17 -2.77 -12.51
N PRO A 69 -0.94 -2.22 -12.49
CA PRO A 69 0.05 -2.50 -13.51
C PRO A 69 0.50 -3.96 -13.45
N GLN A 70 1.12 -4.46 -14.53
CA GLN A 70 1.78 -5.75 -14.45
C GLN A 70 2.98 -5.66 -13.49
N PRO A 71 3.31 -6.73 -12.73
CA PRO A 71 4.36 -6.67 -11.71
C PRO A 71 5.74 -6.28 -12.27
N ASP A 72 6.04 -6.56 -13.51
CA ASP A 72 7.30 -6.20 -14.16
C ASP A 72 7.42 -4.71 -14.51
N VAL A 73 6.30 -4.02 -14.74
CA VAL A 73 6.27 -2.63 -15.20
C VAL A 73 5.86 -1.62 -14.13
N GLY A 74 5.36 -2.07 -12.98
CA GLY A 74 4.83 -1.14 -11.98
C GLY A 74 4.49 -1.72 -10.62
N LEU A 75 3.87 -0.87 -9.81
CA LEU A 75 3.35 -1.17 -8.47
C LEU A 75 2.06 -0.39 -8.20
N ASP A 76 1.29 -0.86 -7.23
CA ASP A 76 0.16 -0.11 -6.68
C ASP A 76 0.42 0.40 -5.26
N LEU A 77 -0.50 1.25 -4.78
CA LEU A 77 -0.45 1.81 -3.42
C LEU A 77 -0.41 0.74 -2.33
N SER A 78 -1.07 -0.41 -2.53
CA SER A 78 -1.10 -1.49 -1.53
C SER A 78 0.28 -2.12 -1.38
N GLU A 79 0.93 -2.45 -2.49
CA GLU A 79 2.30 -2.99 -2.50
C GLU A 79 3.29 -1.99 -1.92
N ALA A 80 3.21 -0.72 -2.33
CA ALA A 80 4.02 0.37 -1.78
C ALA A 80 3.87 0.47 -0.25
N THR A 81 2.62 0.48 0.24
CA THR A 81 2.32 0.60 1.67
C THR A 81 2.85 -0.58 2.47
N VAL A 82 2.68 -1.81 1.96
CA VAL A 82 3.20 -3.02 2.61
C VAL A 82 4.73 -3.00 2.66
N ALA A 83 5.38 -2.66 1.56
CA ALA A 83 6.83 -2.62 1.49
C ALA A 83 7.41 -1.56 2.44
N LEU A 84 6.84 -0.35 2.46
CA LEU A 84 7.25 0.71 3.38
C LEU A 84 6.99 0.32 4.83
N ALA A 85 5.82 -0.23 5.15
CA ALA A 85 5.48 -0.70 6.49
C ALA A 85 6.43 -1.78 7.01
N CYS A 86 6.76 -2.77 6.17
CA CYS A 86 7.71 -3.82 6.54
C CYS A 86 9.16 -3.31 6.66
N SER A 87 9.50 -2.20 6.00
CA SER A 87 10.83 -1.59 6.05
C SER A 87 11.02 -0.62 7.20
N SER A 88 9.93 -0.25 7.87
CA SER A 88 9.96 0.62 9.03
C SER A 88 10.67 -0.07 10.20
N PRO A 89 11.44 0.66 11.03
CA PRO A 89 12.01 0.09 12.26
C PRO A 89 10.94 -0.49 13.21
N ASP A 90 9.73 0.06 13.16
CA ASP A 90 8.63 -0.25 14.05
C ASP A 90 7.79 -1.44 13.54
N VAL A 91 7.91 -2.59 14.22
CA VAL A 91 7.12 -3.79 13.92
C VAL A 91 5.59 -3.59 13.90
N PRO A 92 4.99 -2.65 14.66
CA PRO A 92 3.55 -2.41 14.59
C PRO A 92 3.03 -2.06 13.19
N PHE A 93 3.82 -1.40 12.33
CA PHE A 93 3.38 -1.12 10.96
C PHE A 93 3.23 -2.40 10.13
N SER A 94 4.17 -3.34 10.23
CA SER A 94 4.10 -4.65 9.58
C SER A 94 2.90 -5.47 10.06
N VAL A 95 2.62 -5.42 11.37
CA VAL A 95 1.45 -6.07 11.97
C VAL A 95 0.15 -5.43 11.45
N GLN A 96 0.08 -4.11 11.39
CA GLN A 96 -1.08 -3.38 10.88
C GLN A 96 -1.30 -3.66 9.39
N ALA A 97 -0.24 -3.70 8.59
CA ALA A 97 -0.31 -4.07 7.17
C ALA A 97 -0.88 -5.48 6.96
N LYS A 98 -0.60 -6.43 7.87
CA LYS A 98 -1.18 -7.78 7.83
C LYS A 98 -2.64 -7.83 8.24
N ARG A 99 -3.02 -7.06 9.27
CA ARG A 99 -4.35 -7.09 9.89
C ARG A 99 -5.38 -6.30 9.09
N GLU A 100 -5.06 -5.05 8.78
CA GLU A 100 -5.94 -4.12 8.09
C GLU A 100 -5.08 -3.00 7.48
N ILE A 101 -4.61 -3.21 6.24
CA ILE A 101 -3.84 -2.21 5.49
C ILE A 101 -4.60 -0.88 5.37
N GLY A 102 -5.94 -0.94 5.33
CA GLY A 102 -6.82 0.22 5.29
C GLY A 102 -6.60 1.25 6.40
N LYS A 103 -6.13 0.80 7.58
CA LYS A 103 -5.80 1.69 8.71
C LYS A 103 -4.51 2.47 8.50
N LEU A 104 -3.60 1.99 7.65
CA LEU A 104 -2.34 2.68 7.35
C LEU A 104 -2.54 3.96 6.54
N TRP A 105 -3.69 4.10 5.89
CA TRP A 105 -4.06 5.27 5.10
C TRP A 105 -5.45 5.81 5.46
N GLU A 106 -5.94 5.53 6.68
CA GLU A 106 -7.24 6.04 7.16
C GLU A 106 -7.25 7.55 7.34
N ASP A 107 -6.09 8.13 7.67
CA ASP A 107 -5.92 9.57 7.82
C ASP A 107 -4.56 10.00 7.27
N ILE A 108 -4.57 10.74 6.17
CA ILE A 108 -3.36 11.20 5.47
C ILE A 108 -2.63 12.33 6.19
N SER A 109 -3.23 12.92 7.23
CA SER A 109 -2.67 14.07 7.95
C SER A 109 -1.76 13.70 9.13
N ARG A 110 -1.73 12.41 9.53
CA ARG A 110 -1.01 11.94 10.72
C ARG A 110 -0.42 10.54 10.55
N ALA A 111 0.27 10.07 11.60
CA ALA A 111 0.66 8.67 11.70
C ALA A 111 -0.59 7.77 11.75
N PRO A 112 -0.53 6.54 11.20
CA PRO A 112 0.64 5.87 10.61
C PRO A 112 1.01 6.35 9.20
N TYR A 113 0.09 7.00 8.47
CA TYR A 113 0.29 7.33 7.05
C TYR A 113 1.52 8.19 6.81
N ARG A 114 1.66 9.32 7.52
CA ARG A 114 2.80 10.24 7.35
C ARG A 114 4.14 9.65 7.81
N ALA A 115 4.13 8.55 8.56
CA ALA A 115 5.37 7.83 8.86
C ALA A 115 5.84 7.01 7.65
N LEU A 116 4.91 6.51 6.83
CA LEU A 116 5.20 5.69 5.66
C LEU A 116 5.41 6.52 4.40
N PHE A 117 4.54 7.52 4.15
CA PHE A 117 4.62 8.42 3.01
C PHE A 117 5.00 9.82 3.50
N ASN A 118 6.22 10.24 3.19
CA ASN A 118 6.78 11.52 3.60
C ASN A 118 7.88 11.98 2.63
N PRO A 119 8.33 13.25 2.71
CA PRO A 119 9.30 13.81 1.77
C PRO A 119 10.66 13.08 1.70
N SER A 120 11.03 12.28 2.71
CA SER A 120 12.29 11.51 2.68
C SER A 120 12.21 10.22 1.86
N VAL A 121 11.00 9.76 1.52
CA VAL A 121 10.79 8.56 0.71
C VAL A 121 10.90 8.92 -0.77
N THR A 122 11.80 8.26 -1.49
CA THR A 122 11.96 8.44 -2.94
C THR A 122 11.27 7.31 -3.70
N GLY A 123 10.82 7.58 -4.93
CA GLY A 123 10.22 6.59 -5.81
C GLY A 123 11.12 5.37 -6.00
N ARG A 124 12.41 5.60 -6.28
CA ARG A 124 13.40 4.52 -6.46
C ARG A 124 13.57 3.65 -5.22
N ARG A 125 13.58 4.24 -4.02
CA ARG A 125 13.61 3.50 -2.75
C ARG A 125 12.37 2.64 -2.62
N MET A 126 11.19 3.24 -2.80
CA MET A 126 9.90 2.55 -2.72
C MET A 126 9.84 1.36 -3.69
N TRP A 127 10.23 1.56 -4.96
CA TRP A 127 10.26 0.49 -5.95
C TRP A 127 11.22 -0.64 -5.57
N SER A 128 12.42 -0.31 -5.09
CA SER A 128 13.39 -1.31 -4.66
C SER A 128 12.86 -2.15 -3.49
N LEU A 129 12.16 -1.53 -2.53
CA LEU A 129 11.51 -2.24 -1.43
C LEU A 129 10.38 -3.15 -1.93
N VAL A 130 9.58 -2.71 -2.91
CA VAL A 130 8.53 -3.56 -3.51
C VAL A 130 9.13 -4.78 -4.23
N LYS A 131 10.24 -4.62 -4.96
CA LYS A 131 10.93 -5.76 -5.58
C LYS A 131 11.41 -6.78 -4.55
N LEU A 132 12.00 -6.31 -3.44
CA LEU A 132 12.42 -7.22 -2.35
C LEU A 132 11.23 -7.91 -1.69
N LEU A 133 10.14 -7.16 -1.44
CA LEU A 133 8.90 -7.73 -0.91
C LEU A 133 8.43 -8.89 -1.81
N ARG A 134 8.38 -8.68 -3.14
CA ARG A 134 7.98 -9.71 -4.10
C ARG A 134 8.94 -10.90 -4.13
N ALA A 135 10.25 -10.66 -4.05
CA ALA A 135 11.24 -11.73 -3.99
C ALA A 135 11.07 -12.60 -2.74
N ILE A 136 10.80 -11.98 -1.59
CA ILE A 136 10.52 -12.68 -0.33
C ILE A 136 9.21 -13.47 -0.44
N GLU A 137 8.14 -12.86 -0.98
CA GLU A 137 6.87 -13.55 -1.16
C GLU A 137 6.98 -14.75 -2.11
N GLN A 138 7.77 -14.63 -3.18
CA GLN A 138 8.06 -15.73 -4.09
C GLN A 138 8.80 -16.86 -3.37
N GLN A 139 9.82 -16.55 -2.57
CA GLN A 139 10.58 -17.53 -1.81
C GLN A 139 9.69 -18.25 -0.78
N LEU A 140 8.86 -17.50 -0.05
CA LEU A 140 7.88 -18.08 0.88
C LEU A 140 6.87 -19.00 0.18
N ALA A 141 6.46 -18.68 -1.05
CA ALA A 141 5.58 -19.53 -1.82
C ALA A 141 6.25 -20.86 -2.23
N ILE A 142 7.54 -20.82 -2.58
CA ILE A 142 8.34 -22.01 -2.90
C ILE A 142 8.50 -22.90 -1.67
N GLU A 143 8.89 -22.33 -0.53
CA GLU A 143 9.03 -23.07 0.74
C GLU A 143 7.71 -23.66 1.21
N ARG A 144 6.61 -22.91 1.05
CA ARG A 144 5.28 -23.42 1.37
C ARG A 144 4.93 -24.67 0.57
N ALA A 145 5.36 -24.78 -0.69
CA ALA A 145 5.05 -25.93 -1.53
C ALA A 145 5.66 -27.24 -1.02
N SER A 146 6.72 -27.18 -0.21
CA SER A 146 7.35 -28.34 0.43
C SER A 146 6.92 -28.56 1.88
N MET A 147 6.09 -27.68 2.44
CA MET A 147 5.60 -27.75 3.82
C MET A 147 4.20 -28.36 3.90
N THR A 148 3.89 -29.02 5.02
CA THR A 148 2.55 -29.55 5.31
C THR A 148 2.07 -29.15 6.70
N GLY A 149 0.76 -29.16 6.92
CA GLY A 149 0.16 -28.93 8.22
C GLY A 149 0.48 -27.56 8.82
N ARG A 150 0.94 -27.55 10.09
CA ARG A 150 1.17 -26.33 10.88
C ARG A 150 2.35 -25.49 10.34
N ASP A 151 3.31 -26.11 9.67
CA ASP A 151 4.49 -25.41 9.16
C ASP A 151 4.16 -24.48 7.99
N ALA A 152 3.28 -24.94 7.09
CA ALA A 152 2.76 -24.12 6.00
C ALA A 152 1.98 -22.88 6.52
N MET A 153 1.37 -22.97 7.70
CA MET A 153 0.64 -21.86 8.31
C MET A 153 1.57 -20.74 8.80
N PHE A 154 2.82 -21.04 9.19
CA PHE A 154 3.80 -20.02 9.52
C PHE A 154 4.19 -19.19 8.30
N ALA A 155 4.41 -19.82 7.14
CA ALA A 155 4.70 -19.11 5.90
C ALA A 155 3.53 -18.21 5.45
N ILE A 156 2.27 -18.63 5.69
CA ILE A 156 1.07 -17.87 5.30
C ILE A 156 0.79 -16.70 6.25
N HIS A 157 0.75 -16.96 7.57
CA HIS A 157 0.32 -15.97 8.54
C HIS A 157 1.47 -15.11 9.06
N GLY A 158 2.70 -15.63 9.01
CA GLY A 158 3.92 -14.93 9.39
C GLY A 158 4.54 -14.11 8.27
N ASN A 159 4.02 -14.16 7.04
CA ASN A 159 4.65 -13.54 5.86
C ASN A 159 5.11 -12.09 6.08
N ARG A 160 4.28 -11.20 6.63
CA ARG A 160 4.65 -9.80 6.90
C ARG A 160 5.70 -9.65 8.00
N PHE A 161 5.67 -10.53 9.01
CA PHE A 161 6.70 -10.56 10.05
C PHE A 161 8.02 -11.08 9.50
N ILE A 162 7.99 -12.11 8.65
CA ILE A 162 9.18 -12.62 7.96
C ILE A 162 9.79 -11.53 7.06
N THR A 163 8.97 -10.85 6.24
CA THR A 163 9.43 -9.71 5.44
C THR A 163 10.09 -8.64 6.30
N TYR A 164 9.48 -8.26 7.43
CA TYR A 164 10.07 -7.32 8.38
C TYR A 164 11.45 -7.79 8.87
N GLN A 165 11.57 -9.06 9.27
CA GLN A 165 12.85 -9.60 9.74
C GLN A 165 13.92 -9.65 8.64
N VAL A 166 13.54 -10.00 7.41
CA VAL A 166 14.46 -9.96 6.27
C VAL A 166 14.92 -8.53 6.03
N PHE A 167 14.01 -7.55 5.99
CA PHE A 167 14.36 -6.15 5.80
C PHE A 167 15.30 -5.61 6.89
N LYS A 168 15.12 -6.01 8.15
CA LYS A 168 16.06 -5.63 9.23
C LYS A 168 17.49 -6.16 9.05
N ARG A 169 17.66 -7.25 8.32
CA ARG A 169 18.97 -7.85 8.04
C ARG A 169 19.64 -7.23 6.82
N LEU A 170 18.89 -6.50 5.99
CA LEU A 170 19.41 -5.82 4.81
C LEU A 170 19.91 -4.41 5.16
N PRO A 171 20.91 -3.87 4.44
CA PRO A 171 21.38 -2.50 4.62
C PRO A 171 20.37 -1.49 4.03
N LEU A 172 19.21 -1.31 4.69
CA LEU A 172 18.11 -0.48 4.21
C LEU A 172 18.53 0.95 3.89
N SER A 173 19.55 1.50 4.53
CA SER A 173 20.09 2.85 4.24
C SER A 173 20.66 3.00 2.84
N ARG A 174 21.07 1.90 2.19
CA ARG A 174 21.63 1.90 0.83
C ARG A 174 20.55 1.70 -0.24
N ILE A 175 19.38 1.19 0.12
CA ILE A 175 18.30 0.87 -0.82
C ILE A 175 17.78 2.14 -1.50
N GLY A 176 17.79 2.13 -2.82
CA GLY A 176 17.35 3.25 -3.67
C GLY A 176 18.45 4.24 -4.04
N LEU A 177 19.69 4.05 -3.56
CA LEU A 177 20.82 4.89 -3.97
C LEU A 177 21.35 4.48 -5.35
N PRO A 178 21.87 5.43 -6.16
CA PRO A 178 22.57 5.10 -7.40
C PRO A 178 23.72 4.12 -7.16
N GLY A 179 23.85 3.08 -7.99
CA GLY A 179 24.89 2.06 -7.86
C GLY A 179 24.58 0.92 -6.88
N THR A 180 23.39 0.90 -6.27
CA THR A 180 22.95 -0.24 -5.45
C THR A 180 22.79 -1.49 -6.32
N LYS A 181 23.54 -2.56 -6.00
CA LYS A 181 23.43 -3.86 -6.69
C LYS A 181 22.20 -4.62 -6.19
N MET A 182 21.06 -4.39 -6.85
CA MET A 182 19.79 -5.01 -6.46
C MET A 182 19.86 -6.55 -6.44
N GLU A 183 20.58 -7.14 -7.39
CA GLU A 183 20.76 -8.60 -7.49
C GLU A 183 21.43 -9.21 -6.25
N GLU A 184 22.32 -8.48 -5.60
CA GLU A 184 23.00 -8.93 -4.38
C GLU A 184 22.05 -8.90 -3.18
N LEU A 185 21.23 -7.85 -3.08
CA LEU A 185 20.19 -7.72 -2.05
C LEU A 185 19.09 -8.76 -2.23
N ASP A 186 18.68 -9.03 -3.48
CA ASP A 186 17.70 -10.06 -3.80
C ASP A 186 18.22 -11.46 -3.42
N ARG A 187 19.52 -11.72 -3.63
CA ARG A 187 20.15 -12.98 -3.20
C ARG A 187 20.17 -13.10 -1.67
N GLN A 188 20.54 -12.03 -0.97
CA GLN A 188 20.53 -12.00 0.50
C GLN A 188 19.12 -12.14 1.08
N ALA A 189 18.10 -11.57 0.42
CA ALA A 189 16.71 -11.66 0.86
C ALA A 189 16.10 -13.06 0.73
N ARG A 190 16.72 -13.94 -0.07
CA ARG A 190 16.29 -15.32 -0.31
C ARG A 190 17.06 -16.37 0.51
N GLN A 191 18.11 -15.97 1.24
CA GLN A 191 18.92 -16.83 2.10
C GLN A 191 18.40 -16.78 3.55
#